data_AF-A0A6L5X3A8-F1
#
_entry.id   AF-A0A6L5X3A8-F1
#
_cell.length_a   1.000
_cell.length_b   1.000
_cell.length_c   1.000
_cell.angle_alpha   90.00
_cell.angle_beta   90.00
_cell.angle_gamma   90.00
#
_symmetry.space_group_name_H-M   'P 1'
#
loop_
_entity.id
_entity.type
_entity.pdbx_description
1 polymer ?
#
loop_
_entity_poly.entity_id
_entity_poly.type
_entity_poly.pdbx_seq_one_letter_code
_entity_poly.pdbx_strand_id
1 'polypeptide(L)'
;MNIRADMKPIFSDKILASGDVYLDEKIVIHNVKVIQADKDGKTYSFVSFPEKLKGDKWEPVVMIKDKDLRKAITDTVNKSVVAQMKVEKEPLDLTVEVRLYEKDETRGYATVNYGGLVKIDGVRIFERDGELRVSYPYEKNGDRYQNIAGPVSPGIRKAMTEMIVKAYQDKKLEQEKDIGDVSEEAPVPDGRSL
;
A
#
# COMPACT_ATOMS: atom_id res chain seq x y z
N MET A 1 -13.41 14.00 -27.19
CA MET A 1 -12.86 14.41 -25.90
C MET A 1 -11.96 13.30 -25.39
N ASN A 2 -10.76 13.64 -24.92
CA ASN A 2 -9.86 12.70 -24.26
C ASN A 2 -10.33 12.49 -22.82
N ILE A 3 -10.38 11.24 -22.36
CA ILE A 3 -10.85 10.88 -21.02
C ILE A 3 -9.80 9.97 -20.39
N ARG A 4 -9.37 10.33 -19.18
CA ARG A 4 -8.50 9.51 -18.34
C ARG A 4 -9.17 9.31 -16.99
N ALA A 5 -9.00 8.13 -16.40
CA ALA A 5 -9.51 7.83 -15.07
C ALA A 5 -8.40 7.21 -14.22
N ASP A 6 -8.16 7.80 -13.06
CA ASP A 6 -7.21 7.31 -12.06
C ASP A 6 -7.99 6.73 -10.90
N MET A 7 -8.40 5.47 -11.04
CA MET A 7 -9.18 4.78 -10.02
C MET A 7 -8.26 4.05 -9.06
N LYS A 8 -8.62 3.99 -7.78
CA LYS A 8 -7.92 3.19 -6.78
C LYS A 8 -8.89 2.20 -6.15
N PRO A 9 -8.56 0.90 -6.10
CA PRO A 9 -9.35 -0.06 -5.35
C PRO A 9 -9.38 0.31 -3.87
N ILE A 10 -10.56 0.25 -3.25
CA ILE A 10 -10.75 0.55 -1.82
C ILE A 10 -11.34 -0.66 -1.10
N PHE A 11 -12.09 -1.51 -1.81
CA PHE A 11 -12.70 -2.74 -1.29
C PHE A 11 -13.38 -2.55 0.09
N SER A 12 -14.15 -1.47 0.23
CA SER A 12 -15.06 -1.32 1.37
C SER A 12 -16.44 -1.89 1.01
N ASP A 13 -17.27 -2.16 2.01
CA ASP A 13 -18.51 -2.96 1.97
C ASP A 13 -19.35 -2.84 0.68
N LYS A 14 -19.49 -1.63 0.11
CA LYS A 14 -20.18 -1.39 -1.17
C LYS A 14 -19.36 -0.63 -2.22
N ILE A 15 -18.15 -0.20 -1.91
CA ILE A 15 -17.33 0.62 -2.82
C ILE A 15 -16.13 -0.20 -3.29
N LEU A 16 -16.14 -0.54 -4.57
CA LEU A 16 -15.05 -1.27 -5.22
C LEU A 16 -13.83 -0.38 -5.39
N ALA A 17 -14.04 0.83 -5.88
CA ALA A 17 -12.97 1.79 -6.16
C ALA A 17 -13.47 3.23 -6.05
N SER A 18 -12.54 4.16 -5.78
CA SER A 18 -12.76 5.60 -5.91
C SER A 18 -11.57 6.25 -6.59
N GLY A 19 -11.79 7.36 -7.27
CA GLY A 19 -10.73 8.06 -7.97
C GLY A 19 -11.21 9.29 -8.72
N ASP A 20 -10.34 9.75 -9.60
CA ASP A 20 -10.52 11.01 -10.31
C ASP A 20 -10.66 10.75 -11.82
N VAL A 21 -11.53 11.51 -12.47
CA VAL A 21 -11.72 11.48 -13.93
C VAL A 21 -11.29 12.81 -14.52
N TYR A 22 -10.42 12.76 -15.52
CA TYR A 22 -9.88 13.92 -16.22
C TYR A 22 -10.49 14.01 -17.61
N LEU A 23 -10.98 15.19 -17.97
CA LEU A 23 -11.55 15.51 -19.27
C LEU A 23 -10.61 16.50 -19.97
N ASP A 24 -10.02 16.07 -21.09
CA ASP A 24 -8.99 16.79 -21.86
C ASP A 24 -7.81 17.29 -21.00
N GLU A 25 -7.55 16.67 -19.83
CA GLU A 25 -6.60 17.16 -18.81
C GLU A 25 -6.85 18.61 -18.35
N LYS A 26 -8.03 19.16 -18.61
CA LYS A 26 -8.44 20.54 -18.29
C LYS A 26 -9.45 20.61 -17.16
N ILE A 27 -10.26 19.58 -17.00
CA ILE A 27 -11.27 19.47 -15.95
C ILE A 27 -11.05 18.14 -15.24
N VAL A 28 -11.06 18.17 -13.91
CA VAL A 28 -11.03 16.98 -13.07
C VAL A 28 -12.33 16.85 -12.30
N ILE A 29 -12.88 15.64 -12.29
CA ILE A 29 -14.00 15.24 -11.45
C ILE A 29 -13.43 14.36 -10.36
N HIS A 30 -13.31 14.91 -9.16
CA HIS A 30 -12.78 14.17 -8.00
C HIS A 30 -13.83 13.24 -7.40
N ASN A 31 -13.40 12.15 -6.75
CA ASN A 31 -14.27 11.27 -5.94
C ASN A 31 -15.40 10.60 -6.75
N VAL A 32 -15.09 10.18 -7.98
CA VAL A 32 -15.92 9.25 -8.75
C VAL A 32 -15.76 7.85 -8.14
N LYS A 33 -16.86 7.13 -7.95
CA LYS A 33 -16.87 5.83 -7.28
C LYS A 33 -17.39 4.74 -8.20
N VAL A 34 -16.89 3.52 -8.03
CA VAL A 34 -17.54 2.31 -8.53
C VAL A 34 -18.19 1.61 -7.35
N ILE A 35 -19.51 1.54 -7.36
CA ILE A 35 -20.33 1.00 -6.28
C ILE A 35 -20.86 -0.36 -6.71
N GLN A 36 -20.74 -1.34 -5.81
CA GLN A 36 -21.39 -2.64 -5.92
C GLN A 36 -22.77 -2.57 -5.25
N ALA A 37 -23.76 -3.12 -5.93
CA ALA A 37 -25.11 -3.25 -5.42
C ALA A 37 -25.68 -4.60 -5.78
N ASP A 38 -26.53 -5.12 -4.89
CA ASP A 38 -27.26 -6.35 -5.09
C ASP A 38 -28.72 -6.02 -5.36
N LYS A 39 -29.26 -6.59 -6.44
CA LYS A 39 -30.67 -6.48 -6.79
C LYS A 39 -31.13 -7.81 -7.35
N ASP A 40 -32.23 -8.33 -6.81
CA ASP A 40 -32.85 -9.58 -7.24
C ASP A 40 -31.87 -10.78 -7.25
N GLY A 41 -31.01 -10.86 -6.23
CA GLY A 41 -29.98 -11.90 -6.10
C GLY A 41 -28.82 -11.78 -7.10
N LYS A 42 -28.75 -10.69 -7.87
CA LYS A 42 -27.65 -10.40 -8.79
C LYS A 42 -26.85 -9.21 -8.29
N THR A 43 -25.53 -9.41 -8.24
CA THR A 43 -24.57 -8.34 -8.00
C THR A 43 -24.29 -7.59 -9.30
N TYR A 44 -24.40 -6.27 -9.26
CA TYR A 44 -23.98 -5.38 -10.33
C TYR A 44 -23.09 -4.26 -9.77
N SER A 45 -22.30 -3.65 -10.64
CA SER A 45 -21.54 -2.45 -10.32
C SER A 45 -21.91 -1.30 -11.25
N PHE A 46 -21.81 -0.09 -10.73
CA PHE A 46 -22.06 1.12 -11.51
C PHE A 46 -21.17 2.28 -11.07
N VAL A 47 -20.93 3.19 -12.00
CA VAL A 47 -20.17 4.41 -11.76
C VAL A 47 -21.09 5.47 -11.15
N SER A 48 -20.72 5.94 -9.98
CA SER A 48 -21.39 7.01 -9.25
C SER A 48 -20.55 8.28 -9.28
N PHE A 49 -21.19 9.39 -9.67
CA PHE A 49 -20.56 10.71 -9.72
C PHE A 49 -20.72 11.44 -8.38
N PRO A 50 -19.90 12.46 -8.09
CA PRO A 50 -19.94 13.14 -6.81
C PRO A 50 -21.28 13.82 -6.55
N GLU A 51 -21.79 13.61 -5.34
CA GLU A 51 -22.97 14.28 -4.81
C GLU A 51 -22.59 15.09 -3.58
N LYS A 52 -23.34 16.17 -3.34
CA LYS A 52 -23.17 17.00 -2.14
C LYS A 52 -24.49 17.04 -1.39
N LEU A 53 -24.41 16.85 -0.07
CA LEU A 53 -25.54 17.05 0.81
C LEU A 53 -25.87 18.55 0.87
N LYS A 54 -27.10 18.90 0.52
CA LYS A 54 -27.68 20.23 0.69
C LYS A 54 -28.96 20.11 1.51
N GLY A 55 -28.90 20.56 2.76
CA GLY A 55 -29.94 20.26 3.75
C GLY A 55 -30.05 18.75 3.93
N ASP A 56 -31.24 18.19 3.67
CA ASP A 56 -31.52 16.76 3.83
C ASP A 56 -31.46 15.97 2.50
N LYS A 57 -31.00 16.60 1.41
CA LYS A 57 -30.98 15.98 0.08
C LYS A 57 -29.57 15.89 -0.50
N TRP A 58 -29.27 14.73 -1.08
CA TRP A 58 -28.09 14.55 -1.92
C TRP A 58 -28.39 15.08 -3.31
N GLU A 59 -27.57 16.02 -3.77
CA GLU A 59 -27.68 16.60 -5.11
C GLU A 59 -26.43 16.28 -5.93
N PRO A 60 -26.57 15.97 -7.24
CA PRO A 60 -25.43 15.75 -8.11
C PRO A 60 -24.62 17.03 -8.28
N VAL A 61 -23.31 16.92 -8.09
CA VAL A 61 -22.36 18.03 -8.35
C VAL A 61 -22.01 18.11 -9.83
N VAL A 62 -22.00 16.97 -10.51
CA VAL A 62 -21.65 16.86 -11.93
C VAL A 62 -22.83 16.30 -12.72
N MET A 63 -23.27 17.05 -13.73
CA MET A 63 -24.34 16.64 -14.64
C MET A 63 -23.80 16.49 -16.06
N ILE A 64 -23.70 15.24 -16.53
CA ILE A 64 -23.28 14.93 -17.90
C ILE A 64 -24.53 14.74 -18.75
N LYS A 65 -24.83 15.72 -19.61
CA LYS A 65 -26.04 15.74 -20.45
C LYS A 65 -25.92 14.83 -21.68
N ASP A 66 -24.72 14.67 -22.19
CA ASP A 66 -24.42 13.82 -23.33
C ASP A 66 -24.31 12.35 -22.89
N LYS A 67 -25.16 11.50 -23.45
CA LYS A 67 -25.23 10.07 -23.11
C LYS A 67 -24.00 9.30 -23.57
N ASP A 68 -23.46 9.63 -24.74
CA ASP A 68 -22.29 8.96 -25.30
C ASP A 68 -21.05 9.32 -24.50
N LEU A 69 -20.94 10.59 -24.09
CA LEU A 69 -19.91 11.01 -23.16
C LEU A 69 -20.03 10.29 -21.81
N ARG A 70 -21.23 10.23 -21.23
CA ARG A 70 -21.43 9.54 -19.95
C ARG A 70 -21.00 8.08 -20.05
N LYS A 71 -21.36 7.41 -21.15
CA LYS A 71 -20.92 6.04 -21.43
C LYS A 71 -19.40 5.94 -21.54
N ALA A 72 -18.76 6.83 -22.31
CA ALA A 72 -17.31 6.82 -22.48
C ALA A 72 -16.56 7.02 -21.15
N ILE A 73 -17.06 7.90 -20.27
CA ILE A 73 -16.51 8.05 -18.91
C ILE A 73 -16.68 6.76 -18.11
N THR A 74 -17.88 6.18 -18.10
CA THR A 74 -18.16 4.93 -17.39
C THR A 74 -17.25 3.79 -17.84
N ASP A 75 -17.07 3.61 -19.16
CA ASP A 75 -16.20 2.58 -19.72
C ASP A 75 -14.72 2.81 -19.32
N THR A 76 -14.27 4.06 -19.34
CA THR A 76 -12.90 4.45 -18.96
C THR A 76 -12.64 4.20 -17.47
N VAL A 77 -13.59 4.57 -16.60
CA VAL A 77 -13.52 4.31 -15.16
C VAL A 77 -13.44 2.80 -14.90
N ASN A 78 -14.33 2.01 -15.49
CA ASN A 78 -14.33 0.56 -15.31
C ASN A 78 -13.03 -0.09 -15.80
N LYS A 79 -12.51 0.35 -16.95
CA LYS A 79 -11.22 -0.11 -17.48
C LYS A 79 -10.07 0.19 -16.51
N SER A 80 -10.05 1.40 -15.93
CA SER A 80 -9.05 1.80 -14.93
C SER A 80 -9.14 0.93 -13.67
N VAL A 81 -10.34 0.66 -13.15
CA VAL A 81 -10.54 -0.25 -12.01
C VAL A 81 -10.00 -1.65 -12.31
N VAL A 82 -10.37 -2.23 -13.47
CA VAL A 82 -9.90 -3.56 -13.85
C VAL A 82 -8.37 -3.61 -13.97
N ALA A 83 -7.75 -2.59 -14.56
CA ALA A 83 -6.30 -2.51 -14.66
C ALA A 83 -5.63 -2.48 -13.28
N GLN A 84 -6.16 -1.67 -12.35
CA GLN A 84 -5.62 -1.55 -11.01
C GLN A 84 -5.83 -2.82 -10.17
N MET A 85 -6.98 -3.49 -10.34
CA MET A 85 -7.20 -4.80 -9.72
C MET A 85 -6.25 -5.88 -10.24
N LYS A 86 -5.73 -5.76 -11.47
CA LYS A 86 -4.68 -6.67 -11.97
C LYS A 86 -3.36 -6.39 -11.27
N VAL A 87 -2.96 -5.11 -11.20
CA VAL A 87 -1.74 -4.68 -10.50
C VAL A 87 -1.76 -5.14 -9.03
N GLU A 88 -2.88 -5.02 -8.33
CA GLU A 88 -3.02 -5.49 -6.93
C GLU A 88 -2.85 -7.01 -6.76
N LYS A 89 -3.07 -7.80 -7.81
CA LYS A 89 -2.97 -9.26 -7.77
C LYS A 89 -1.64 -9.79 -8.30
N GLU A 90 -0.85 -8.94 -8.96
CA GLU A 90 0.46 -9.33 -9.45
C GLU A 90 1.40 -9.57 -8.27
N PRO A 91 2.18 -10.66 -8.28
CA PRO A 91 3.17 -10.91 -7.25
C PRO A 91 4.17 -9.75 -7.13
N LEU A 92 4.50 -9.37 -5.90
CA LEU A 92 5.54 -8.38 -5.65
C LEU A 92 6.91 -9.02 -5.83
N ASP A 93 7.60 -8.67 -6.92
CA ASP A 93 9.02 -8.99 -7.11
C ASP A 93 9.87 -8.05 -6.26
N LEU A 94 10.16 -8.48 -5.04
CA LEU A 94 10.77 -7.64 -4.03
C LEU A 94 11.70 -8.44 -3.11
N THR A 95 12.89 -7.90 -2.87
CA THR A 95 13.80 -8.38 -1.81
C THR A 95 13.95 -7.32 -0.73
N VAL A 96 14.16 -7.76 0.51
CA VAL A 96 14.34 -6.88 1.67
C VAL A 96 15.65 -7.20 2.35
N GLU A 97 16.45 -6.16 2.57
CA GLU A 97 17.64 -6.20 3.42
C GLU A 97 17.33 -5.46 4.71
N VAL A 98 17.62 -6.06 5.87
CA VAL A 98 17.35 -5.46 7.17
C VAL A 98 18.64 -5.22 7.94
N ARG A 99 18.76 -4.01 8.49
CA ARG A 99 19.75 -3.64 9.50
C ARG A 99 19.06 -3.46 10.84
N LEU A 100 19.39 -4.31 11.80
CA LEU A 100 18.90 -4.20 13.17
C LEU A 100 19.46 -2.93 13.83
N TYR A 101 18.59 -2.23 14.56
CA TYR A 101 18.94 -1.00 15.26
C TYR A 101 17.90 -0.73 16.35
N GLU A 102 18.26 -0.99 17.61
CA GLU A 102 17.37 -0.80 18.75
C GLU A 102 17.60 0.57 19.40
N LYS A 103 16.64 1.48 19.21
CA LYS A 103 16.61 2.77 19.90
C LYS A 103 15.19 3.32 19.96
N ASP A 104 14.75 3.67 21.16
CA ASP A 104 13.37 4.10 21.44
C ASP A 104 12.37 3.05 20.90
N GLU A 105 11.38 3.48 20.12
CA GLU A 105 10.45 2.58 19.41
C GLU A 105 11.07 1.92 18.17
N THR A 106 12.27 2.34 17.74
CA THR A 106 12.90 1.81 16.51
C THR A 106 13.56 0.46 16.79
N ARG A 107 13.34 -0.48 15.87
CA ARG A 107 13.90 -1.84 15.90
C ARG A 107 14.90 -2.10 14.77
N GLY A 108 14.78 -1.37 13.67
CA GLY A 108 15.68 -1.50 12.55
C GLY A 108 15.32 -0.58 11.40
N TYR A 109 16.13 -0.69 10.35
CA TYR A 109 15.87 -0.08 9.06
C TYR A 109 15.93 -1.15 7.99
N ALA A 110 15.04 -1.05 7.02
CA ALA A 110 14.99 -1.90 5.86
C ALA A 110 15.34 -1.11 4.60
N THR A 111 16.09 -1.78 3.73
CA THR A 111 16.23 -1.46 2.31
C THR A 111 15.32 -2.41 1.53
N VAL A 112 14.52 -1.86 0.64
CA VAL A 112 13.64 -2.61 -0.26
C VAL A 112 14.19 -2.52 -1.68
N ASN A 113 14.43 -3.64 -2.35
CA ASN A 113 14.76 -3.70 -3.77
C ASN A 113 13.57 -4.25 -4.55
N TYR A 114 12.98 -3.43 -5.43
CA TYR A 114 11.85 -3.80 -6.28
C TYR A 114 12.34 -4.13 -7.70
N GLY A 115 12.00 -5.33 -8.17
CA GLY A 115 12.37 -5.83 -9.50
C GLY A 115 13.88 -5.91 -9.76
N GLY A 116 14.72 -5.87 -8.71
CA GLY A 116 16.18 -5.77 -8.84
C GLY A 116 16.70 -4.46 -9.47
N LEU A 117 15.82 -3.49 -9.76
CA LEU A 117 16.14 -2.28 -10.51
C LEU A 117 15.99 -1.00 -9.69
N VAL A 118 15.09 -1.01 -8.70
CA VAL A 118 14.77 0.16 -7.88
C VAL A 118 15.02 -0.16 -6.42
N LYS A 119 15.87 0.65 -5.77
CA LYS A 119 16.17 0.55 -4.34
C LYS A 119 15.49 1.68 -3.57
N ILE A 120 14.79 1.34 -2.49
CA ILE A 120 14.21 2.25 -1.52
C ILE A 120 14.88 2.01 -0.18
N ASP A 121 15.71 2.94 0.26
CA ASP A 121 16.41 2.88 1.55
C ASP A 121 15.68 3.72 2.61
N GLY A 122 15.95 3.44 3.90
CA GLY A 122 15.43 4.22 5.02
C GLY A 122 14.01 3.85 5.44
N VAL A 123 13.51 2.66 5.09
CA VAL A 123 12.23 2.19 5.61
C VAL A 123 12.41 1.83 7.09
N ARG A 124 11.85 2.63 7.99
CA ARG A 124 11.98 2.45 9.44
C ARG A 124 11.06 1.33 9.91
N ILE A 125 11.61 0.36 10.63
CA ILE A 125 10.86 -0.66 11.37
C ILE A 125 10.80 -0.22 12.82
N PHE A 126 9.59 -0.10 13.37
CA PHE A 126 9.37 0.35 14.73
C PHE A 126 8.29 -0.49 15.40
N GLU A 127 8.35 -0.57 16.72
CA GLU A 127 7.39 -1.30 17.54
C GLU A 127 6.63 -0.31 18.42
N ARG A 128 5.31 -0.38 18.37
CA ARG A 128 4.43 0.43 19.21
C ARG A 128 3.26 -0.43 19.66
N ASP A 129 2.95 -0.36 20.95
CA ASP A 129 1.88 -1.16 21.57
C ASP A 129 2.06 -2.68 21.35
N GLY A 130 3.31 -3.16 21.25
CA GLY A 130 3.66 -4.56 21.00
C GLY A 130 3.55 -5.01 19.54
N GLU A 131 3.22 -4.11 18.61
CA GLU A 131 3.09 -4.41 17.18
C GLU A 131 4.24 -3.80 16.37
N LEU A 132 4.88 -4.63 15.53
CA LEU A 132 5.85 -4.16 14.54
C LEU A 132 5.13 -3.48 13.37
N ARG A 133 5.59 -2.28 13.03
CA ARG A 133 5.06 -1.44 11.95
C ARG A 133 6.21 -0.86 11.14
N VAL A 134 5.87 -0.39 9.93
CA VAL A 134 6.83 0.23 9.02
C VAL A 134 6.45 1.67 8.70
N SER A 135 7.45 2.53 8.65
CA SER A 135 7.34 3.91 8.17
C SER A 135 8.27 4.08 6.98
N TYR A 136 7.69 4.48 5.85
CA TYR A 136 8.44 4.72 4.61
C TYR A 136 9.17 6.06 4.68
N PRO A 137 10.23 6.28 3.88
CA PRO A 137 10.92 7.56 3.80
C PRO A 137 9.92 8.68 3.52
N TYR A 138 9.98 9.75 4.32
CA TYR A 138 9.08 10.88 4.22
C TYR A 138 9.84 12.19 4.36
N GLU A 139 9.27 13.24 3.80
CA GLU A 139 9.69 14.62 3.98
C GLU A 139 8.61 15.38 4.74
N LYS A 140 9.03 16.36 5.55
CA LYS A 140 8.12 17.29 6.20
C LYS A 140 8.11 18.59 5.41
N ASN A 141 6.97 18.93 4.82
CA ASN A 141 6.75 20.19 4.13
C ASN A 141 5.74 21.03 4.93
N GLY A 142 6.26 22.01 5.68
CA GLY A 142 5.49 22.75 6.68
C GLY A 142 4.95 21.80 7.76
N ASP A 143 3.62 21.74 7.90
CA ASP A 143 2.96 20.86 8.87
C ASP A 143 2.53 19.50 8.29
N ARG A 144 2.83 19.23 7.02
CA ARG A 144 2.43 17.99 6.35
C ARG A 144 3.61 17.05 6.18
N TYR A 145 3.39 15.78 6.52
CA TYR A 145 4.31 14.70 6.20
C TYR A 145 3.89 14.06 4.88
N GLN A 146 4.83 13.93 3.95
CA GLN A 146 4.63 13.30 2.66
C GLN A 146 5.65 12.18 2.48
N ASN A 147 5.19 10.97 2.17
CA ASN A 147 6.10 9.89 1.79
C ASN A 147 6.81 10.26 0.49
N ILE A 148 8.14 10.14 0.48
CA ILE A 148 9.01 10.35 -0.68
C ILE A 148 8.86 9.15 -1.63
N ALA A 149 8.86 7.94 -1.07
CA ALA A 149 8.71 6.70 -1.81
C ALA A 149 7.91 5.69 -0.98
N GLY A 150 7.12 4.85 -1.64
CA GLY A 150 6.36 3.82 -0.96
C GLY A 150 5.26 3.20 -1.81
N PRO A 151 4.49 2.28 -1.23
CA PRO A 151 3.43 1.56 -1.91
C PRO A 151 2.31 2.51 -2.35
N VAL A 152 1.84 2.31 -3.59
CA VAL A 152 0.82 3.14 -4.24
C VAL A 152 -0.59 2.91 -3.68
N SER A 153 -0.84 1.74 -3.10
CA SER A 153 -2.15 1.32 -2.61
C SER A 153 -2.09 0.68 -1.21
N PRO A 154 -3.23 0.59 -0.50
CA PRO A 154 -3.30 -0.10 0.78
C PRO A 154 -2.99 -1.60 0.71
N GLY A 155 -3.39 -2.28 -0.37
CA GLY A 155 -3.15 -3.71 -0.57
C GLY A 155 -1.66 -4.01 -0.70
N ILE A 156 -0.98 -3.34 -1.63
CA ILE A 156 0.47 -3.42 -1.81
C ILE A 156 1.21 -2.99 -0.52
N ARG A 157 0.72 -1.96 0.18
CA ARG A 157 1.30 -1.53 1.45
C ARG A 157 1.30 -2.63 2.49
N LYS A 158 0.17 -3.34 2.64
CA LYS A 158 0.06 -4.45 3.58
C LYS A 158 1.05 -5.57 3.21
N ALA A 159 1.05 -6.01 1.96
CA ALA A 159 1.94 -7.07 1.49
C ALA A 159 3.43 -6.71 1.67
N MET A 160 3.84 -5.49 1.30
CA MET A 160 5.22 -5.02 1.52
C MET A 160 5.57 -4.97 3.01
N THR A 161 4.65 -4.51 3.86
CA THR A 161 4.86 -4.46 5.32
C THR A 161 5.10 -5.86 5.89
N GLU A 162 4.29 -6.83 5.50
CA GLU A 162 4.43 -8.24 5.92
C GLU A 162 5.79 -8.82 5.51
N MET A 163 6.23 -8.56 4.28
CA MET A 163 7.56 -9.00 3.80
C MET A 163 8.70 -8.36 4.60
N ILE A 164 8.61 -7.07 4.91
CA ILE A 164 9.64 -6.35 5.68
C ILE A 164 9.70 -6.84 7.12
N VAL A 165 8.55 -7.01 7.77
CA VAL A 165 8.48 -7.51 9.15
C VAL A 165 9.02 -8.93 9.23
N LYS A 166 8.68 -9.78 8.25
CA LYS A 166 9.25 -11.13 8.18
C LYS A 166 10.77 -11.12 8.04
N ALA A 167 11.32 -10.32 7.11
CA ALA A 167 12.77 -10.19 6.94
C ALA A 167 13.47 -9.70 8.21
N TYR A 168 12.82 -8.82 8.99
CA TYR A 168 13.33 -8.38 10.28
C TYR A 168 13.36 -9.52 11.31
N GLN A 169 12.28 -10.30 11.41
CA GLN A 169 12.21 -11.44 12.32
C GLN A 169 13.25 -12.49 11.97
N ASP A 170 13.39 -12.83 10.69
CA ASP A 170 14.41 -13.77 10.19
C ASP A 170 15.82 -13.27 10.56
N LYS A 171 16.11 -11.99 10.36
CA LYS A 171 17.41 -11.39 10.70
C LYS A 171 17.70 -11.39 12.20
N LYS A 172 16.68 -11.19 13.03
CA LYS A 172 16.82 -11.25 14.50
C LYS A 172 17.13 -12.68 14.97
N LEU A 173 16.46 -13.68 14.39
CA LEU A 173 16.71 -15.09 14.69
C LEU A 173 18.11 -15.54 14.26
N GLU A 174 18.61 -15.07 13.11
CA GLU A 174 20.01 -15.32 12.70
C GLU A 174 21.01 -14.79 13.73
N GLN A 175 20.82 -13.54 14.19
CA GLN A 175 21.71 -12.95 15.18
C GLN A 175 21.69 -13.70 16.52
N GLU A 176 20.53 -14.18 16.97
CA GLU A 176 20.39 -14.95 18.20
C GLU A 176 21.08 -16.33 18.11
N LYS A 177 21.07 -16.97 16.93
CA LYS A 177 21.78 -18.23 16.68
C LYS A 177 23.29 -18.06 16.64
N ASP A 178 23.78 -17.00 15.99
CA ASP A 178 25.21 -16.68 15.94
C ASP A 178 25.79 -16.40 17.34
N ILE A 179 24.97 -15.91 18.28
CA ILE A 179 25.39 -15.70 19.68
C ILE A 179 25.40 -17.02 20.48
N GLY A 180 24.52 -17.98 20.14
CA GLY A 180 24.44 -19.28 20.80
C GLY A 180 25.63 -20.19 20.51
N ASP A 181 26.07 -20.28 19.24
CA ASP A 181 27.16 -21.17 18.82
C ASP A 181 28.55 -20.76 19.35
N VAL A 182 28.73 -19.50 19.76
CA VAL A 182 30.03 -19.03 20.33
C VAL A 182 30.21 -19.47 21.79
N SER A 183 29.16 -19.99 22.44
CA SER A 183 29.21 -20.37 23.86
C SER A 183 29.58 -21.84 24.15
N GLU A 184 29.79 -22.67 23.12
CA GLU A 184 30.04 -24.13 23.27
C GLU A 184 31.47 -24.63 22.93
N GLU A 185 32.45 -23.75 22.68
CA GLU A 185 33.86 -24.16 22.55
C GLU A 185 34.75 -23.63 23.68
N ALA A 186 34.81 -24.39 24.78
CA ALA A 186 35.98 -24.42 25.65
C ALA A 186 36.22 -25.85 26.16
N PRO A 187 37.02 -26.67 25.48
CA PRO A 187 37.57 -27.86 26.10
C PRO A 187 38.68 -27.43 27.06
N VAL A 188 38.42 -27.59 28.37
CA VAL A 188 39.46 -27.53 29.40
C VAL A 188 40.41 -28.70 29.16
N PRO A 189 41.71 -28.49 28.89
CA PRO A 189 42.65 -29.61 28.78
C PRO A 189 42.81 -30.22 30.18
N ASP A 190 42.44 -31.49 30.29
CA ASP A 190 42.66 -32.32 31.47
C ASP A 190 44.18 -32.52 31.65
N GLY A 191 44.70 -31.97 32.73
CA GLY A 191 46.12 -32.00 33.07
C GLY A 191 46.33 -32.59 34.46
N ARG A 192 46.23 -33.91 34.59
CA ARG A 192 46.80 -34.67 35.72
C ARG A 192 48.16 -35.25 35.37
N SER A 193 48.98 -35.41 36.41
CA SER A 193 50.24 -36.18 36.54
C SER A 193 51.49 -35.33 36.25
N LEU A 194 52.51 -35.19 37.12
CA LEU A 194 52.99 -35.93 38.31
C LEU A 194 53.54 -34.96 39.35
#